data_AF-A0AA38ME76-F1
#
_entry.id   AF-A0AA38ME76-F1
#
_cell.length_a   1.000
_cell.length_b   1.000
_cell.length_c   1.000
_cell.angle_alpha   90.00
_cell.angle_beta   90.00
_cell.angle_gamma   90.00
#
_symmetry.space_group_name_H-M   'P 1'
#
loop_
_entity.id
_entity.type
_entity.pdbx_description
1 polymer ?
#
loop_
_entity_poly.entity_id
_entity_poly.type
_entity_poly.pdbx_seq_one_letter_code
_entity_poly.pdbx_strand_id
1 'polypeptide(L)'
;MTISAEARMELQWWSQTLPNTSAPIHRPNFSVVIFTDASRSGWGAVSGDDRVHGHWSEDEKRHHINYLELLAIFLALKHFGQHLSDCAILLRVDNTPAIAYINKMGDHLAKEILQWAEQKHLWLFASYSFYQSCKKLSPTARKV
;
A
#
# COMPACT_ATOMS: atom_id res chain seq x y z
N MET A 1 47.89 -0.06 -0.12
CA MET A 1 46.49 -0.45 0.11
C MET A 1 46.19 -1.66 -0.75
N THR A 2 45.91 -2.80 -0.14
CA THR A 2 45.65 -4.07 -0.84
C THR A 2 44.17 -4.39 -0.68
N ILE A 3 43.44 -4.45 -1.78
CA ILE A 3 42.01 -4.84 -1.79
C ILE A 3 41.96 -6.36 -1.62
N SER A 4 41.12 -6.86 -0.70
CA SER A 4 40.97 -8.29 -0.45
C SER A 4 40.36 -9.01 -1.67
N ALA A 5 40.54 -10.33 -1.73
CA ALA A 5 40.03 -11.13 -2.83
C ALA A 5 38.49 -11.09 -2.89
N GLU A 6 37.85 -11.04 -1.72
CA GLU A 6 36.40 -10.98 -1.54
C GLU A 6 35.85 -9.66 -2.08
N ALA A 7 36.46 -8.53 -1.68
CA ALA A 7 36.07 -7.21 -2.17
C ALA A 7 36.24 -7.08 -3.69
N ARG A 8 37.25 -7.74 -4.27
CA ARG A 8 37.44 -7.77 -5.72
C ARG A 8 36.35 -8.57 -6.43
N MET A 9 35.94 -9.71 -5.87
CA MET A 9 34.84 -10.52 -6.40
C MET A 9 33.51 -9.78 -6.36
N GLU A 10 33.20 -9.11 -5.25
CA GLU A 10 31.99 -8.29 -5.15
C GLU A 10 31.98 -7.15 -6.18
N LEU A 11 33.10 -6.43 -6.32
CA LEU A 11 33.20 -5.35 -7.31
C LEU A 11 33.03 -5.85 -8.74
N GLN A 12 33.56 -7.03 -9.06
CA GLN A 12 33.37 -7.66 -10.36
C GLN A 12 31.91 -8.06 -10.60
N TRP A 13 31.25 -8.61 -9.58
CA TRP A 13 29.83 -8.96 -9.66
C TRP A 13 28.96 -7.72 -9.90
N TRP A 14 29.19 -6.63 -9.17
CA TRP A 14 28.49 -5.36 -9.38
C TRP A 14 28.73 -4.80 -10.77
N SER A 15 29.98 -4.79 -11.24
CA SER A 15 30.34 -4.31 -12.59
C SER A 15 29.63 -5.08 -13.71
N GLN A 16 29.43 -6.39 -13.54
CA GLN A 16 28.72 -7.25 -14.51
C GLN A 16 27.20 -7.11 -14.41
N THR A 17 26.67 -6.80 -13.23
CA THR A 17 25.24 -6.77 -12.95
C THR A 17 24.62 -5.41 -13.30
N LEU A 18 25.32 -4.31 -13.02
CA LEU A 18 24.85 -2.94 -13.22
C LEU A 18 24.33 -2.61 -14.64
N PRO A 19 24.99 -3.04 -15.74
CA PRO A 19 24.50 -2.77 -17.09
C PRO A 19 23.18 -3.46 -17.42
N ASN A 20 22.87 -4.57 -16.73
CA ASN A 20 21.69 -5.39 -16.97
C ASN A 20 20.57 -5.15 -15.93
N THR A 21 20.86 -4.39 -14.87
CA THR A 21 19.86 -3.99 -13.89
C THR A 21 19.26 -2.64 -14.24
N SER A 22 18.02 -2.66 -14.72
CA SER A 22 17.14 -1.50 -14.70
C SER A 22 16.54 -1.38 -13.29
N ALA A 23 17.03 -0.44 -12.48
CA ALA A 23 16.33 0.07 -11.32
C ALA A 23 15.87 1.50 -11.68
N PRO A 24 14.68 1.67 -12.29
CA PRO A 24 14.23 3.00 -12.67
C PRO A 24 14.15 3.86 -11.41
N ILE A 25 14.89 4.97 -11.40
CA ILE A 25 14.68 6.08 -10.44
C ILE A 25 13.30 6.74 -10.70
N HIS A 26 12.64 6.36 -11.80
CA HIS A 26 11.29 6.74 -12.12
C HIS A 26 10.33 6.28 -11.04
N ARG A 27 9.55 7.23 -10.51
CA ARG A 27 8.37 6.94 -9.69
C ARG A 27 7.51 5.95 -10.47
N PRO A 28 7.00 4.86 -9.84
CA PRO A 28 6.11 3.95 -10.54
C PRO A 28 4.96 4.75 -11.12
N ASN A 29 4.67 4.56 -12.41
CA ASN A 29 3.41 5.05 -12.97
C ASN A 29 2.31 4.20 -12.35
N PHE A 30 1.62 4.77 -11.36
CA PHE A 30 0.51 4.11 -10.71
C PHE A 30 -0.70 4.13 -11.63
N SER A 31 -1.20 2.95 -11.98
CA SER A 31 -2.41 2.81 -12.78
C SER A 31 -3.64 3.24 -11.99
N VAL A 32 -3.61 3.04 -10.67
CA VAL A 32 -4.72 3.36 -9.78
C VAL A 32 -4.19 3.97 -8.48
N VAL A 33 -4.91 4.98 -7.99
CA VAL A 33 -4.69 5.57 -6.65
C VAL A 33 -5.94 5.28 -5.81
N ILE A 34 -5.76 4.63 -4.67
CA ILE A 34 -6.83 4.26 -3.76
C ILE A 34 -6.62 5.00 -2.44
N PHE A 35 -7.64 5.72 -1.99
CA PHE A 35 -7.68 6.34 -0.68
C PHE A 35 -8.51 5.46 0.25
N THR A 36 -8.02 5.21 1.46
CA THR A 36 -8.74 4.43 2.48
C THR A 36 -8.86 5.22 3.77
N ASP A 37 -9.96 4.99 4.49
CA ASP A 37 -10.21 5.56 5.81
C ASP A 37 -10.92 4.48 6.65
N ALA A 38 -10.41 4.21 7.85
CA ALA A 38 -11.03 3.27 8.78
C ALA A 38 -11.37 3.99 10.10
N SER A 39 -12.48 3.58 10.70
CA SER A 39 -12.94 4.06 11.99
C SER A 39 -13.33 2.89 12.88
N ARG A 40 -13.78 3.18 14.10
CA ARG A 40 -14.30 2.13 15.00
C ARG A 40 -15.66 1.57 14.58
N SER A 41 -16.40 2.24 13.70
CA SER A 41 -17.75 1.83 13.27
C SER A 41 -17.78 1.24 11.86
N GLY A 42 -16.83 1.60 11.01
CA GLY A 42 -16.79 1.14 9.62
C GLY A 42 -15.56 1.65 8.86
N TRP A 43 -15.59 1.47 7.55
CA TRP A 43 -14.54 1.84 6.60
C TRP A 43 -15.11 2.46 5.34
N GLY A 44 -14.24 3.17 4.63
CA GLY A 44 -14.50 3.63 3.28
C GLY A 44 -13.24 3.64 2.44
N ALA A 45 -13.43 3.59 1.12
CA ALA A 45 -12.38 3.78 0.15
C ALA A 45 -12.89 4.47 -1.12
N VAL A 46 -12.01 5.22 -1.77
CA VAL A 46 -12.30 6.00 -2.98
C VAL A 46 -11.17 5.83 -3.98
N SER A 47 -11.52 5.70 -5.27
CA SER A 47 -10.57 5.75 -6.39
C SER A 47 -11.20 6.46 -7.58
N GLY A 48 -10.65 7.61 -7.98
CA GLY A 48 -11.28 8.46 -8.99
C GLY A 48 -12.67 8.91 -8.54
N ASP A 49 -13.68 8.63 -9.35
CA ASP A 49 -15.10 8.94 -9.07
C ASP A 49 -15.83 7.81 -8.32
N ASP A 50 -15.21 6.64 -8.20
CA ASP A 50 -15.81 5.45 -7.59
C ASP A 50 -15.53 5.38 -6.08
N ARG A 51 -16.51 4.89 -5.32
CA ARG A 51 -16.47 4.82 -3.86
C ARG A 51 -17.12 3.55 -3.34
N VAL A 52 -16.51 3.00 -2.29
CA VAL A 52 -17.05 1.86 -1.56
C VAL A 52 -16.93 2.11 -0.06
N HIS A 53 -17.91 1.65 0.71
CA HIS A 53 -17.89 1.77 2.17
C HIS A 53 -18.70 0.65 2.81
N GLY A 54 -18.48 0.44 4.10
CA GLY A 54 -19.19 -0.58 4.85
C GLY A 54 -19.05 -0.40 6.36
N HIS A 55 -19.88 -1.13 7.10
CA HIS A 55 -19.77 -1.24 8.54
C HIS A 55 -19.00 -2.49 8.93
N TRP A 56 -18.30 -2.41 10.04
CA TRP A 56 -17.68 -3.57 10.66
C TRP A 56 -18.73 -4.45 11.32
N SER A 57 -18.55 -5.76 11.24
CA SER A 57 -19.23 -6.71 12.11
C SER A 57 -18.81 -6.52 13.57
N GLU A 58 -19.60 -7.03 14.50
CA GLU A 58 -19.29 -6.98 15.94
C GLU A 58 -17.98 -7.71 16.28
N ASP A 59 -17.56 -8.67 15.46
CA ASP A 59 -16.28 -9.36 15.61
C ASP A 59 -15.12 -8.49 15.13
N GLU A 60 -15.26 -7.87 13.96
CA GLU A 60 -14.24 -6.99 13.40
C GLU A 60 -13.98 -5.77 14.30
N LYS A 61 -15.04 -5.15 14.86
CA LYS A 61 -14.94 -3.97 15.75
C LYS A 61 -14.05 -4.19 16.98
N ARG A 62 -13.83 -5.44 17.39
CA ARG A 62 -12.98 -5.78 18.55
C ARG A 62 -11.50 -5.70 18.25
N HIS A 63 -11.10 -5.71 16.98
CA HIS A 63 -9.71 -5.58 16.59
C HIS A 63 -9.18 -4.15 16.78
N HIS A 64 -7.85 -4.05 16.88
CA HIS A 64 -7.16 -2.76 17.00
C HIS A 64 -7.30 -1.93 15.72
N ILE A 65 -7.26 -0.60 15.84
CA ILE A 65 -7.45 0.31 14.70
C ILE A 65 -6.46 0.01 13.55
N ASN A 66 -5.19 -0.30 13.84
CA ASN A 66 -4.22 -0.67 12.82
C ASN A 66 -4.63 -1.91 11.99
N TYR A 67 -5.30 -2.88 12.62
CA TYR A 67 -5.83 -4.05 11.91
C TYR A 67 -7.03 -3.65 11.04
N LEU A 68 -7.92 -2.81 11.55
CA LEU A 68 -9.07 -2.30 10.79
C LEU A 68 -8.63 -1.48 9.57
N GLU A 69 -7.54 -0.72 9.69
CA GLU A 69 -6.93 0.00 8.57
C GLU A 69 -6.40 -0.95 7.49
N LEU A 70 -5.69 -2.01 7.89
CA LEU A 70 -5.24 -3.05 6.95
C LEU A 70 -6.43 -3.78 6.31
N LEU A 71 -7.49 -4.04 7.08
CA LEU A 71 -8.70 -4.67 6.56
C LEU A 71 -9.41 -3.76 5.56
N ALA A 72 -9.53 -2.46 5.83
CA ALA A 72 -10.06 -1.48 4.90
C ALA A 72 -9.25 -1.44 3.60
N ILE A 73 -7.91 -1.48 3.69
CA ILE A 73 -7.02 -1.61 2.52
C ILE A 73 -7.32 -2.87 1.72
N PHE A 74 -7.48 -4.01 2.39
CA PHE A 74 -7.74 -5.27 1.70
C PHE A 74 -9.09 -5.28 0.98
N LEU A 75 -10.14 -4.75 1.63
CA LEU A 75 -11.46 -4.63 1.04
C LEU A 75 -11.47 -3.66 -0.15
N ALA A 76 -10.75 -2.54 -0.04
CA ALA A 76 -10.58 -1.59 -1.14
C ALA A 76 -9.83 -2.23 -2.33
N LEU A 77 -8.77 -3.00 -2.07
CA LEU A 77 -8.03 -3.72 -3.11
C LEU A 77 -8.89 -4.79 -3.78
N LYS A 78 -9.70 -5.53 -3.02
CA LYS A 78 -10.64 -6.50 -3.59
C LYS A 78 -11.68 -5.84 -4.49
N HIS A 79 -12.11 -4.62 -4.17
CA HIS A 79 -13.09 -3.90 -4.97
C HIS A 79 -12.47 -3.24 -6.21
N PHE A 80 -11.51 -2.34 -6.03
CA PHE A 80 -10.91 -1.58 -7.15
C PHE A 80 -9.87 -2.38 -7.94
N GLY A 81 -9.24 -3.37 -7.31
CA GLY A 81 -8.20 -4.20 -7.91
C GLY A 81 -8.68 -5.54 -8.46
N GLN A 82 -9.99 -5.83 -8.44
CA GLN A 82 -10.53 -7.13 -8.85
C GLN A 82 -10.07 -7.53 -10.27
N HIS A 83 -10.07 -6.56 -11.19
CA HIS A 83 -9.79 -6.73 -12.61
C HIS A 83 -8.41 -6.21 -13.03
N LEU A 84 -7.59 -5.76 -12.07
CA LEU A 84 -6.25 -5.27 -12.36
C LEU A 84 -5.24 -6.42 -12.33
N SER A 85 -4.27 -6.37 -13.23
CA SER A 85 -3.07 -7.20 -13.20
C SER A 85 -1.88 -6.46 -13.80
N ASP A 86 -0.67 -6.90 -13.47
CA ASP A 86 0.59 -6.44 -14.07
C ASP A 86 0.80 -4.92 -13.99
N CYS A 87 0.35 -4.30 -12.89
CA CYS A 87 0.37 -2.85 -12.73
C CYS A 87 0.68 -2.40 -11.29
N ALA A 88 0.98 -1.10 -11.12
CA ALA A 88 1.27 -0.52 -9.81
C ALA A 88 0.05 0.23 -9.24
N ILE A 89 -0.20 0.05 -7.94
CA ILE A 89 -1.28 0.70 -7.19
C ILE A 89 -0.69 1.55 -6.07
N LEU A 90 -1.11 2.81 -6.01
CA LEU A 90 -0.78 3.72 -4.92
C LEU A 90 -1.88 3.70 -3.87
N LEU A 91 -1.54 3.24 -2.66
CA LEU A 91 -2.42 3.29 -1.50
C LEU A 91 -2.15 4.59 -0.71
N ARG A 92 -3.22 5.33 -0.43
CA ARG A 92 -3.23 6.58 0.33
C ARG A 92 -3.95 6.35 1.65
N VAL A 93 -3.17 6.21 2.71
CA VAL A 93 -3.61 5.78 4.04
C VAL A 93 -3.20 6.84 5.05
N ASP A 94 -3.98 7.07 6.10
CA ASP A 94 -3.68 8.02 7.19
C ASP A 94 -3.05 7.35 8.44
N ASN A 95 -3.06 6.02 8.50
CA ASN A 95 -2.45 5.24 9.57
C ASN A 95 -0.99 4.84 9.24
N THR A 96 -0.03 5.47 9.93
CA THR A 96 1.41 5.19 9.76
C THR A 96 1.81 3.73 9.98
N PRO A 97 1.30 3.02 11.02
CA PRO A 97 1.54 1.58 11.16
C PRO A 97 1.07 0.77 9.95
N ALA A 98 -0.13 1.01 9.43
CA ALA A 98 -0.65 0.31 8.24
C ALA A 98 0.23 0.54 7.01
N ILE A 99 0.69 1.79 6.79
CA ILE A 99 1.66 2.10 5.73
C ILE A 99 2.94 1.28 5.91
N ALA A 100 3.48 1.24 7.13
CA ALA A 100 4.67 0.47 7.43
C ALA A 100 4.46 -1.03 7.21
N TYR A 101 3.30 -1.57 7.58
CA TYR A 101 2.98 -2.99 7.39
C TYR A 101 2.90 -3.38 5.92
N ILE A 102 2.28 -2.56 5.06
CA ILE A 102 2.24 -2.80 3.61
C ILE A 102 3.65 -2.70 3.02
N ASN A 103 4.39 -1.64 3.35
CA ASN A 103 5.71 -1.41 2.74
C ASN A 103 6.83 -2.30 3.29
N LYS A 104 6.68 -2.86 4.51
CA LYS A 104 7.71 -3.65 5.21
C LYS A 104 7.26 -5.07 5.59
N MET A 105 6.09 -5.52 5.13
CA MET A 105 5.58 -6.89 5.28
C MET A 105 5.42 -7.39 6.74
N GLY A 106 5.00 -6.51 7.65
CA GLY A 106 5.17 -6.73 9.10
C GLY A 106 4.01 -7.37 9.89
N ASP A 107 2.92 -7.83 9.26
CA ASP A 107 1.77 -8.44 9.95
C ASP A 107 1.10 -9.57 9.13
N HIS A 108 0.32 -10.46 9.76
CA HIS A 108 -0.37 -11.57 9.09
C HIS A 108 -1.30 -11.08 7.98
N LEU A 109 -2.14 -10.08 8.27
CA LEU A 109 -3.06 -9.53 7.28
C LEU A 109 -2.31 -8.81 6.16
N ALA A 110 -1.22 -8.12 6.47
CA ALA A 110 -0.35 -7.51 5.46
C ALA A 110 0.26 -8.57 4.53
N LYS A 111 0.65 -9.75 5.04
CA LYS A 111 1.11 -10.87 4.20
C LYS A 111 0.02 -11.38 3.28
N GLU A 112 -1.21 -11.54 3.78
CA GLU A 112 -2.35 -11.96 2.95
C GLU A 112 -2.64 -10.96 1.82
N ILE A 113 -2.60 -9.66 2.13
CA ILE A 113 -2.74 -8.58 1.14
C ILE A 113 -1.65 -8.67 0.07
N LEU A 114 -0.39 -8.87 0.49
CA LEU A 114 0.74 -8.94 -0.42
C LEU A 114 0.71 -10.21 -1.28
N GLN A 115 0.32 -11.36 -0.71
CA GLN A 115 0.13 -12.60 -1.47
C GLN A 115 -0.99 -12.48 -2.50
N TRP A 116 -2.11 -11.84 -2.12
CA TRP A 116 -3.19 -11.55 -3.05
C TRP A 116 -2.73 -10.64 -4.20
N ALA A 117 -1.91 -9.62 -3.89
CA ALA A 117 -1.33 -8.73 -4.89
C ALA A 117 -0.32 -9.46 -5.80
N GLU A 118 0.52 -10.32 -5.23
CA GLU A 118 1.51 -11.14 -5.95
C GLU A 118 0.83 -12.06 -6.97
N GLN A 119 -0.26 -12.73 -6.61
CA GLN A 119 -1.04 -13.57 -7.53
C GLN A 119 -1.58 -12.81 -8.76
N LYS A 120 -1.69 -11.49 -8.66
CA LYS A 120 -2.14 -10.59 -9.74
C LYS A 120 -1.00 -9.80 -10.38
N HIS A 121 0.23 -10.03 -9.96
CA HIS A 121 1.40 -9.22 -10.33
C HIS A 121 1.20 -7.72 -10.07
N LEU A 122 0.54 -7.38 -8.96
CA LEU A 122 0.30 -6.00 -8.56
C LEU A 122 1.43 -5.48 -7.67
N TRP A 123 1.99 -4.32 -8.04
CA TRP A 123 2.95 -3.63 -7.20
C TRP A 123 2.22 -2.66 -6.27
N LEU A 124 2.18 -2.96 -4.98
CA LEU A 124 1.57 -2.08 -3.98
C LEU A 124 2.60 -1.09 -3.42
N PHE A 125 2.21 0.18 -3.33
CA PHE A 125 2.98 1.19 -2.61
C PHE A 125 2.07 2.00 -1.70
N ALA A 126 2.30 1.95 -0.38
CA ALA A 126 1.55 2.73 0.59
C ALA A 126 2.26 4.05 0.92
N SER A 127 1.50 5.13 0.95
CA SER A 127 1.98 6.45 1.33
C SER A 127 0.92 7.22 2.11
N TYR A 128 1.37 8.22 2.86
CA TYR A 128 0.48 9.02 3.67
C TYR A 128 -0.53 9.80 2.80
N SER A 129 -1.79 9.85 3.23
CA SER A 129 -2.82 10.67 2.63
C SER A 129 -2.89 12.04 3.31
N PHE A 130 -2.60 13.11 2.57
CA PHE A 130 -2.78 14.48 3.06
C PHE A 130 -4.24 14.92 3.16
N TYR A 131 -5.19 14.13 2.64
CA TYR A 131 -6.60 14.53 2.50
C TYR A 131 -7.26 14.85 3.85
N GLN A 132 -6.84 14.20 4.94
CA GLN A 132 -7.36 14.50 6.27
C GLN A 132 -6.83 15.82 6.87
N SER A 133 -5.64 16.29 6.50
CA SER A 133 -5.15 17.61 6.98
C SER A 133 -5.99 18.77 6.42
N CYS A 134 -6.65 18.58 5.27
CA CYS A 134 -7.59 19.53 4.68
C CYS A 134 -9.06 19.37 5.14
N LYS A 135 -9.41 18.32 5.91
CA LYS A 135 -10.74 18.20 6.56
C LYS A 135 -11.03 19.39 7.51
N LYS A 136 -10.02 20.16 7.93
CA LYS A 136 -10.18 21.41 8.70
C LYS A 136 -10.55 22.65 7.86
N LEU A 137 -10.53 22.57 6.53
CA LEU A 137 -10.64 23.72 5.64
C LEU A 137 -11.79 23.64 4.61
N SER A 138 -12.59 22.56 4.57
CA SER A 138 -13.78 22.50 3.70
C SER A 138 -14.95 21.78 4.38
N PRO A 139 -16.19 22.36 4.42
CA PRO A 139 -17.32 21.77 5.14
C PRO A 139 -18.00 20.59 4.41
N THR A 140 -17.58 20.29 3.18
CA THR A 140 -18.36 19.45 2.26
C THR A 140 -18.01 17.96 2.34
N ALA A 141 -16.94 17.58 3.05
CA ALA A 141 -16.59 16.18 3.29
C ALA A 141 -17.12 15.73 4.67
N ARG A 142 -18.44 15.73 4.84
CA ARG A 142 -19.05 15.09 6.01
C ARG A 142 -18.96 13.58 5.86
N LYS A 143 -18.21 13.00 6.82
CA LYS A 143 -18.46 11.75 7.52
C LYS A 143 -19.63 10.93 6.97
N VAL A 144 -19.30 9.75 6.45
CA VAL A 144 -20.08 8.55 6.75
C VAL A 144 -19.48 7.96 8.03
#